data_AF-A0A540MUY8-F1
#
_entry.id   AF-A0A540MUY8-F1
#
_cell.length_a   1.000
_cell.length_b   1.000
_cell.length_c   1.000
_cell.angle_alpha   90.00
_cell.angle_beta   90.00
_cell.angle_gamma   90.00
#
_symmetry.space_group_name_H-M   'P 1'
#
loop_
_entity.id
_entity.type
_entity.pdbx_description
1 polymer ?
#
loop_
_entity_poly.entity_id
_entity_poly.type
_entity_poly.pdbx_seq_one_letter_code
_entity_poly.pdbx_strand_id
1 'polypeptide(L)'
;MDSGRSSIGKCTLASTVLEAKKLVANGLKNNLIFTGYPVVGHQGKMQTSGSCLYSAGTDKSCAWDPRINGLFFYETTAIFPASKFADFIRDVKKLRDLKPENFCGVDIYNGFLIRFIRVSDAYLGQQENSVVVDFNYYRADDASTPRFNQDVWEEVEQLAFFKHGAKPHWAKNRNAAFLDVQKKYPNFNKFLGVKRRLDPQNILSSEWSDEILSGKEGAKRDGCALEGLCVCSEDRHCSPAKGYFCKPGLVYKEARVCRYSSSPSTVGSESYQTDALFD
;
A
#
# COMPACT_ATOMS: atom_id res chain seq x y z
N MET A 1 12.01 11.24 -14.36
CA MET A 1 11.56 9.97 -14.96
C MET A 1 10.33 10.28 -15.80
N ASP A 2 10.50 10.28 -17.12
CA ASP A 2 9.46 10.60 -18.10
C ASP A 2 8.26 9.64 -18.00
N SER A 3 7.09 10.21 -17.74
CA SER A 3 5.82 9.53 -17.50
C SER A 3 5.32 8.70 -18.70
N GLY A 4 5.75 9.01 -19.93
CA GLY A 4 5.34 8.30 -21.15
C GLY A 4 6.12 7.02 -21.46
N ARG A 5 7.46 7.07 -21.40
CA ARG A 5 8.33 5.91 -21.68
C ARG A 5 8.31 4.87 -20.54
N SER A 6 8.00 5.30 -19.31
CA SER A 6 7.93 4.42 -18.14
C SER A 6 6.71 3.49 -18.15
N SER A 7 5.53 3.95 -18.61
CA SER A 7 4.29 3.17 -18.47
C SER A 7 4.22 1.95 -19.39
N ILE A 8 4.54 2.11 -20.68
CA ILE A 8 4.53 1.00 -21.65
C ILE A 8 5.49 -0.10 -21.20
N GLY A 9 6.72 0.26 -20.81
CA GLY A 9 7.72 -0.70 -20.34
C GLY A 9 7.26 -1.46 -19.08
N LYS A 10 6.63 -0.76 -18.12
CA LYS A 10 6.09 -1.39 -16.91
C LYS A 10 4.94 -2.36 -17.22
N CYS A 11 4.04 -1.99 -18.12
CA CYS A 11 2.96 -2.88 -18.56
C CYS A 11 3.45 -4.08 -19.36
N THR A 12 4.42 -3.90 -20.25
CA THR A 12 5.05 -5.02 -20.97
C THR A 12 5.71 -5.97 -19.97
N LEU A 13 6.46 -5.46 -19.00
CA LEU A 13 7.06 -6.28 -17.95
C LEU A 13 6.00 -7.02 -17.12
N ALA A 14 4.92 -6.34 -16.72
CA ALA A 14 3.81 -6.95 -15.99
C ALA A 14 3.21 -8.13 -16.77
N SER A 15 2.89 -7.91 -18.05
CA SER A 15 2.37 -8.95 -18.94
C SER A 15 3.34 -10.13 -19.05
N THR A 16 4.63 -9.88 -19.28
CA THR A 16 5.65 -10.95 -19.36
C THR A 16 5.72 -11.76 -18.06
N VAL A 17 5.72 -11.10 -16.89
CA VAL A 17 5.75 -11.79 -15.59
C VAL A 17 4.49 -12.63 -15.38
N LEU A 18 3.31 -12.10 -15.72
CA LEU A 18 2.05 -12.82 -15.61
C LEU A 18 2.00 -14.04 -16.53
N GLU A 19 2.42 -13.91 -17.79
CA GLU A 19 2.47 -15.03 -18.73
C GLU A 19 3.48 -16.09 -18.30
N ALA A 20 4.66 -15.70 -17.82
CA ALA A 20 5.63 -16.64 -17.26
C ALA A 20 5.05 -17.41 -16.06
N LYS A 21 4.34 -16.73 -15.16
CA LYS A 21 3.68 -17.37 -14.01
C LYS A 21 2.56 -18.30 -14.43
N LYS A 22 1.76 -17.93 -15.43
CA LYS A 22 0.72 -18.82 -16.00
C LYS A 22 1.34 -20.06 -16.61
N LEU A 23 2.42 -19.92 -17.37
CA LEU A 23 3.13 -21.04 -18.02
C LEU A 23 3.61 -22.08 -17.01
N VAL A 24 4.17 -21.65 -15.88
CA VAL A 24 4.64 -22.55 -14.81
C VAL A 24 3.57 -22.84 -13.75
N ALA A 25 2.32 -22.46 -13.99
CA ALA A 25 1.19 -22.58 -13.05
C ALA A 25 1.45 -21.97 -11.66
N ASN A 26 2.38 -21.03 -11.56
CA ASN A 26 2.91 -20.54 -10.29
C ASN A 26 3.33 -21.68 -9.32
N GLY A 27 3.81 -22.81 -9.87
CA GLY A 27 4.17 -24.01 -9.12
C GLY A 27 2.97 -24.88 -8.67
N LEU A 28 1.74 -24.51 -9.01
CA LEU A 28 0.53 -25.23 -8.61
C LEU A 28 0.27 -26.46 -9.48
N LYS A 29 -0.41 -27.45 -8.91
CA LYS A 29 -0.92 -28.64 -9.60
C LYS A 29 -2.34 -28.96 -9.12
N ASN A 30 -3.19 -29.45 -10.01
CA ASN A 30 -4.55 -29.92 -9.71
C ASN A 30 -4.72 -31.44 -10.01
N ASN A 31 -3.65 -32.12 -10.45
CA ASN A 31 -3.51 -33.58 -10.58
C ASN A 31 -1.99 -33.92 -10.56
N LEU A 32 -1.55 -35.02 -11.20
CA LEU A 32 -0.13 -35.33 -11.44
C LEU A 32 0.60 -34.17 -12.15
N ILE A 33 -0.10 -33.49 -13.06
CA ILE A 33 0.32 -32.30 -13.77
C ILE A 33 -0.72 -31.19 -13.62
N PHE A 34 -0.36 -29.96 -13.96
CA PHE A 34 -1.29 -28.82 -14.02
C PHE A 34 -2.14 -28.90 -15.30
N THR A 35 -3.47 -28.78 -15.16
CA THR A 35 -4.40 -28.78 -16.31
C THR A 35 -5.16 -27.47 -16.53
N GLY A 36 -5.00 -26.49 -15.63
CA GLY A 36 -5.68 -25.20 -15.72
C GLY A 36 -6.12 -24.63 -14.37
N TYR A 37 -6.64 -23.40 -14.41
CA TYR A 37 -7.25 -22.72 -13.25
C TYR A 37 -8.79 -22.87 -13.28
N PRO A 38 -9.48 -22.84 -12.12
CA PRO A 38 -8.92 -22.67 -10.77
C PRO A 38 -8.27 -23.95 -10.23
N VAL A 39 -7.20 -23.78 -9.45
CA VAL A 39 -6.61 -24.87 -8.66
C VAL A 39 -7.26 -24.84 -7.28
N VAL A 40 -8.03 -25.88 -6.95
CA VAL A 40 -8.72 -25.99 -5.66
C VAL A 40 -8.09 -27.13 -4.87
N GLY A 41 -7.70 -26.85 -3.63
CA GLY A 41 -7.07 -27.83 -2.76
C GLY A 41 -6.85 -27.30 -1.35
N HIS A 42 -6.37 -28.18 -0.46
CA HIS A 42 -6.06 -27.81 0.91
C HIS A 42 -4.74 -27.03 0.98
N GLN A 43 -4.72 -25.94 1.76
CA GLN A 43 -3.54 -25.10 1.99
C GLN A 43 -2.30 -25.91 2.40
N GLY A 44 -2.46 -26.96 3.22
CA GLY A 44 -1.36 -27.81 3.68
C GLY A 44 -0.68 -28.64 2.59
N LYS A 45 -1.23 -28.67 1.37
CA LYS A 45 -0.57 -29.29 0.19
C LYS A 45 0.25 -28.29 -0.61
N MET A 46 0.22 -27.00 -0.27
CA MET A 46 1.08 -26.01 -0.91
C MET A 46 2.46 -26.04 -0.26
N GLN A 47 3.50 -26.14 -1.08
CA GLN A 47 4.87 -26.03 -0.61
C GLN A 47 5.17 -24.55 -0.28
N THR A 48 5.78 -24.31 0.88
CA THR A 48 6.32 -22.99 1.21
C THR A 48 7.55 -22.70 0.37
N SER A 49 7.70 -21.46 -0.12
CA SER A 49 8.94 -20.99 -0.74
C SER A 49 10.11 -21.20 0.25
N GLY A 50 11.14 -21.97 -0.13
CA GLY A 50 12.25 -22.23 0.79
C GLY A 50 13.24 -23.33 0.40
N SER A 51 12.98 -24.11 -0.66
CA SER A 51 13.95 -25.12 -1.13
C SER A 51 15.25 -24.52 -1.71
N CYS A 52 15.28 -23.21 -1.95
CA CYS A 52 16.45 -22.49 -2.48
C CYS A 52 17.73 -22.66 -1.63
N LEU A 53 17.62 -22.71 -0.29
CA LEU A 53 18.79 -22.92 0.58
C LEU A 53 19.23 -24.40 0.66
N TYR A 54 18.35 -25.32 0.26
CA TYR A 54 18.56 -26.77 0.33
C TYR A 54 18.88 -27.39 -1.03
N SER A 55 19.15 -26.56 -2.05
CA SER A 55 19.53 -27.03 -3.38
C SER A 55 20.93 -27.66 -3.35
N ALA A 56 21.13 -28.74 -4.11
CA ALA A 56 22.43 -29.40 -4.27
C ALA A 56 23.38 -28.64 -5.23
N GLY A 57 22.93 -27.52 -5.79
CA GLY A 57 23.71 -26.66 -6.67
C GLY A 57 24.60 -25.66 -5.93
N THR A 58 25.40 -24.92 -6.70
CA THR A 58 26.29 -23.86 -6.19
C THR A 58 25.54 -22.60 -5.76
N ASP A 59 24.32 -22.38 -6.26
CA ASP A 59 23.44 -21.29 -5.83
C ASP A 59 22.57 -21.70 -4.63
N LYS A 60 23.07 -21.36 -3.43
CA LYS A 60 22.38 -21.52 -2.14
C LYS A 60 21.75 -20.23 -1.63
N SER A 61 21.32 -19.35 -2.54
CA SER A 61 20.66 -18.09 -2.19
C SER A 61 19.19 -18.16 -2.57
N CYS A 62 18.34 -17.62 -1.69
CA CYS A 62 16.95 -17.39 -2.04
C CYS A 62 16.81 -16.04 -2.73
N ALA A 63 15.72 -15.87 -3.48
CA ALA A 63 15.46 -14.61 -4.15
C ALA A 63 15.38 -13.42 -3.17
N TRP A 64 15.10 -13.63 -1.89
CA TRP A 64 15.09 -12.60 -0.84
C TRP A 64 16.38 -12.55 0.01
N ASP A 65 17.47 -13.19 -0.43
CA ASP A 65 18.75 -13.15 0.26
C ASP A 65 19.35 -11.74 0.15
N PRO A 66 19.66 -11.05 1.27
CA PRO A 66 20.12 -9.67 1.25
C PRO A 66 21.53 -9.50 0.69
N ARG A 67 22.27 -10.60 0.49
CA ARG A 67 23.64 -10.57 -0.06
C ARG A 67 23.66 -10.54 -1.58
N ILE A 68 22.51 -10.71 -2.22
CA ILE A 68 22.35 -10.65 -3.67
C ILE A 68 21.36 -9.55 -4.04
N ASN A 69 21.43 -9.09 -5.28
CA ASN A 69 20.45 -8.16 -5.84
C ASN A 69 19.18 -8.91 -6.28
N GLY A 70 18.48 -9.49 -5.30
CA GLY A 70 17.29 -10.30 -5.48
C GLY A 70 15.97 -9.49 -5.49
N LEU A 71 14.91 -10.13 -5.02
CA LEU A 71 13.60 -9.53 -4.82
C LEU A 71 13.61 -8.54 -3.66
N PHE A 72 13.21 -7.30 -3.98
CA PHE A 72 12.95 -6.26 -3.01
C PHE A 72 11.64 -5.55 -3.38
N PHE A 73 10.69 -5.55 -2.44
CA PHE A 73 9.41 -4.89 -2.61
C PHE A 73 8.83 -4.54 -1.23
N TYR A 74 7.93 -3.58 -1.24
CA TYR A 74 7.06 -3.23 -0.14
C TYR A 74 5.71 -3.90 -0.34
N GLU A 75 4.96 -4.02 0.75
CA GLU A 75 3.62 -4.57 0.73
C GLU A 75 2.65 -3.55 1.32
N THR A 76 1.38 -3.67 0.98
CA THR A 76 0.28 -3.08 1.71
C THR A 76 -0.76 -4.15 1.91
N THR A 77 -1.26 -4.24 3.14
CA THR A 77 -2.19 -5.30 3.52
C THR A 77 -3.37 -4.74 4.29
N ALA A 78 -4.53 -4.84 3.66
CA ALA A 78 -5.81 -4.42 4.20
C ALA A 78 -6.66 -5.63 4.57
N ILE A 79 -7.26 -5.59 5.76
CA ILE A 79 -8.09 -6.65 6.30
C ILE A 79 -9.53 -6.13 6.41
N PHE A 80 -10.43 -6.73 5.66
CA PHE A 80 -11.83 -6.33 5.53
C PHE A 80 -12.76 -7.32 6.23
N PRO A 81 -13.81 -6.84 6.92
CA PRO A 81 -15.04 -7.62 7.08
C PRO A 81 -15.49 -8.15 5.72
N ALA A 82 -15.92 -9.40 5.66
CA ALA A 82 -16.36 -10.01 4.39
C ALA A 82 -17.47 -9.21 3.69
N SER A 83 -18.34 -8.56 4.48
CA SER A 83 -19.43 -7.71 4.01
C SER A 83 -18.97 -6.47 3.24
N LYS A 84 -17.78 -5.92 3.56
CA LYS A 84 -17.25 -4.69 2.94
C LYS A 84 -16.32 -4.94 1.76
N PHE A 85 -15.75 -6.15 1.69
CA PHE A 85 -14.74 -6.47 0.67
C PHE A 85 -15.25 -6.30 -0.76
N ALA A 86 -16.51 -6.69 -1.03
CA ALA A 86 -17.07 -6.58 -2.37
C ALA A 86 -17.21 -5.12 -2.84
N ASP A 87 -17.59 -4.19 -1.94
CA ASP A 87 -17.67 -2.77 -2.25
C ASP A 87 -16.30 -2.15 -2.50
N PHE A 88 -15.29 -2.52 -1.71
CA PHE A 88 -13.91 -2.13 -1.95
C PHE A 88 -13.45 -2.53 -3.36
N ILE A 89 -13.64 -3.79 -3.75
CA ILE A 89 -13.24 -4.25 -5.09
C ILE A 89 -14.01 -3.53 -6.19
N ARG A 90 -15.31 -3.24 -6.00
CA ARG A 90 -16.08 -2.44 -6.98
C ARG A 90 -15.49 -1.05 -7.17
N ASP A 91 -15.09 -0.37 -6.09
CA ASP A 91 -14.48 0.95 -6.19
C ASP A 91 -13.09 0.90 -6.84
N VAL A 92 -12.27 -0.09 -6.50
CA VAL A 92 -10.97 -0.30 -7.16
C VAL A 92 -11.15 -0.58 -8.66
N LYS A 93 -12.18 -1.36 -9.04
CA LYS A 93 -12.51 -1.58 -10.46
C LYS A 93 -12.87 -0.29 -11.18
N LYS A 94 -13.70 0.57 -10.58
CA LYS A 94 -13.99 1.90 -11.16
C LYS A 94 -12.72 2.70 -11.41
N LEU A 95 -11.78 2.67 -10.45
CA LEU A 95 -10.50 3.38 -10.57
C LEU A 95 -9.62 2.78 -11.68
N ARG A 96 -9.54 1.45 -11.76
CA ARG A 96 -8.84 0.72 -12.83
C ARG A 96 -9.43 1.03 -14.20
N ASP A 97 -10.75 1.07 -14.31
CA ASP A 97 -11.45 1.22 -15.60
C ASP A 97 -11.23 2.61 -16.22
N LEU A 98 -10.75 3.60 -15.45
CA LEU A 98 -10.32 4.89 -16.00
C LEU A 98 -9.08 4.76 -16.89
N LYS A 99 -8.11 3.92 -16.48
CA LYS A 99 -6.86 3.67 -17.19
C LYS A 99 -6.17 2.41 -16.64
N PRO A 100 -6.42 1.23 -17.22
CA PRO A 100 -5.91 -0.05 -16.70
C PRO A 100 -4.39 -0.11 -16.57
N GLU A 101 -3.66 0.60 -17.43
CA GLU A 101 -2.20 0.68 -17.42
C GLU A 101 -1.65 1.23 -16.08
N ASN A 102 -2.48 1.94 -15.33
CA ASN A 102 -2.06 2.47 -14.04
C ASN A 102 -1.81 1.36 -12.99
N PHE A 103 -2.36 0.16 -13.20
CA PHE A 103 -2.25 -0.97 -12.28
C PHE A 103 -1.07 -1.90 -12.59
N CYS A 104 -0.42 -1.76 -13.75
CA CYS A 104 0.69 -2.61 -14.19
C CYS A 104 1.84 -2.69 -13.17
N GLY A 105 2.05 -1.64 -12.36
CA GLY A 105 3.09 -1.63 -11.33
C GLY A 105 2.97 -2.74 -10.30
N VAL A 106 1.74 -3.08 -9.88
CA VAL A 106 1.46 -4.14 -8.91
C VAL A 106 1.32 -5.51 -9.59
N ASP A 107 0.90 -5.55 -10.85
CA ASP A 107 0.83 -6.79 -11.63
C ASP A 107 2.21 -7.44 -11.83
N ILE A 108 3.29 -6.65 -11.87
CA ILE A 108 4.68 -7.14 -11.80
C ILE A 108 4.88 -8.02 -10.55
N TYR A 109 4.16 -7.75 -9.46
CA TYR A 109 4.27 -8.43 -8.17
C TYR A 109 3.05 -9.30 -7.80
N ASN A 110 2.35 -9.86 -8.78
CA ASN A 110 1.17 -10.75 -8.65
C ASN A 110 -0.20 -10.09 -8.53
N GLY A 111 -0.31 -8.76 -8.65
CA GLY A 111 -1.62 -8.11 -8.49
C GLY A 111 -2.08 -8.15 -7.02
N PHE A 112 -3.38 -8.39 -6.81
CA PHE A 112 -3.95 -8.59 -5.48
C PHE A 112 -3.89 -10.05 -5.05
N LEU A 113 -3.21 -10.30 -3.94
CA LEU A 113 -3.28 -11.57 -3.23
C LEU A 113 -4.43 -11.52 -2.23
N ILE A 114 -5.43 -12.38 -2.43
CA ILE A 114 -6.62 -12.44 -1.57
C ILE A 114 -6.54 -13.69 -0.71
N ARG A 115 -6.69 -13.52 0.61
CA ARG A 115 -6.67 -14.60 1.60
C ARG A 115 -7.84 -14.45 2.57
N PHE A 116 -8.14 -15.52 3.29
CA PHE A 116 -9.22 -15.53 4.27
C PHE A 116 -8.66 -15.92 5.63
N ILE A 117 -9.05 -15.18 6.67
CA ILE A 117 -8.64 -15.44 8.05
C ILE A 117 -9.86 -15.55 8.95
N ARG A 118 -9.76 -16.45 9.94
CA ARG A 118 -10.81 -16.68 10.94
C ARG A 118 -10.80 -15.58 12.00
N VAL A 119 -11.94 -15.39 12.65
CA VAL A 119 -12.08 -14.62 13.89
C VAL A 119 -11.04 -15.01 14.95
N SER A 120 -10.63 -14.04 15.76
CA SER A 120 -9.66 -14.14 16.85
C SER A 120 -10.08 -13.27 18.04
N ASP A 121 -9.94 -13.82 19.25
CA ASP A 121 -10.22 -13.11 20.50
C ASP A 121 -9.11 -12.15 20.93
N ALA A 122 -8.00 -12.07 20.17
CA ALA A 122 -6.93 -11.11 20.45
C ALA A 122 -7.46 -9.67 20.37
N TYR A 123 -7.03 -8.80 21.28
CA TYR A 123 -7.55 -7.43 21.36
C TYR A 123 -7.28 -6.58 20.10
N LEU A 124 -6.14 -6.83 19.43
CA LEU A 124 -5.79 -6.24 18.14
C LEU A 124 -6.04 -7.23 16.97
N GLY A 125 -6.85 -8.26 17.20
CA GLY A 125 -7.21 -9.29 16.22
C GLY A 125 -8.48 -8.97 15.43
N GLN A 126 -8.90 -9.94 14.61
CA GLN A 126 -10.13 -9.84 13.82
C GLN A 126 -11.33 -10.36 14.60
N GLN A 127 -12.35 -9.53 14.77
CA GLN A 127 -13.56 -9.88 15.55
C GLN A 127 -14.59 -10.64 14.71
N GLU A 128 -14.28 -10.92 13.45
CA GLU A 128 -15.11 -11.67 12.51
C GLU A 128 -14.23 -12.32 11.44
N ASN A 129 -14.79 -13.24 10.66
CA ASN A 129 -14.12 -13.76 9.47
C ASN A 129 -13.82 -12.62 8.50
N SER A 130 -12.58 -12.56 8.06
CA SER A 130 -12.10 -11.41 7.28
C SER A 130 -11.43 -11.86 6.00
N VAL A 131 -11.52 -10.98 5.01
CA VAL A 131 -10.78 -11.06 3.76
C VAL A 131 -9.54 -10.19 3.89
N VAL A 132 -8.38 -10.77 3.61
CA VAL A 132 -7.10 -10.07 3.58
C VAL A 132 -6.75 -9.83 2.12
N VAL A 133 -6.41 -8.59 1.80
CA VAL A 133 -5.91 -8.20 0.48
C VAL A 133 -4.50 -7.69 0.68
N ASP A 134 -3.53 -8.34 0.07
CA ASP A 134 -2.17 -7.88 -0.02
C ASP A 134 -1.86 -7.43 -1.45
N PHE A 135 -1.06 -6.37 -1.58
CA PHE A 135 -0.46 -6.00 -2.84
C PHE A 135 0.96 -5.48 -2.65
N ASN A 136 1.84 -5.93 -3.54
CA ASN A 136 3.25 -5.62 -3.48
C ASN A 136 3.59 -4.53 -4.49
N TYR A 137 4.50 -3.64 -4.11
CA TYR A 137 4.93 -2.53 -4.95
C TYR A 137 6.39 -2.15 -4.65
N TYR A 138 6.99 -1.42 -5.57
CA TYR A 138 8.29 -0.79 -5.35
C TYR A 138 8.11 0.70 -5.11
N ARG A 139 8.91 1.26 -4.21
CA ARG A 139 9.15 2.69 -4.06
C ARG A 139 10.65 2.90 -3.91
N ALA A 140 11.13 4.09 -4.24
CA ALA A 140 12.50 4.46 -4.00
C ALA A 140 12.75 4.69 -2.50
N ASP A 141 14.01 4.61 -2.09
CA ASP A 141 14.43 4.92 -0.72
C ASP A 141 14.37 6.43 -0.42
N ASP A 142 14.45 7.27 -1.45
CA ASP A 142 14.20 8.71 -1.35
C ASP A 142 12.70 8.98 -1.19
N ALA A 143 12.32 9.46 0.01
CA ALA A 143 10.97 9.86 0.38
C ALA A 143 10.33 10.89 -0.56
N SER A 144 11.13 11.69 -1.27
CA SER A 144 10.62 12.66 -2.24
C SER A 144 10.40 12.07 -3.63
N THR A 145 10.73 10.80 -3.88
CA THR A 145 10.57 10.16 -5.19
C THR A 145 9.25 9.39 -5.24
N PRO A 146 8.31 9.80 -6.12
CA PRO A 146 7.00 9.15 -6.24
C PRO A 146 7.14 7.73 -6.81
N ARG A 147 6.29 6.81 -6.34
CA ARG A 147 6.15 5.49 -6.96
C ARG A 147 5.38 5.57 -8.28
N PHE A 148 5.46 4.50 -9.06
CA PHE A 148 4.72 4.39 -10.32
C PHE A 148 3.20 4.49 -10.07
N ASN A 149 2.56 5.48 -10.70
CA ASN A 149 1.15 5.86 -10.47
C ASN A 149 0.82 6.07 -8.99
N GLN A 150 1.64 6.89 -8.31
CA GLN A 150 1.50 7.25 -6.90
C GLN A 150 0.05 7.57 -6.52
N ASP A 151 -0.61 8.44 -7.28
CA ASP A 151 -1.93 8.95 -6.96
C ASP A 151 -3.00 7.84 -6.96
N VAL A 152 -2.96 6.97 -7.96
CA VAL A 152 -3.89 5.84 -8.08
C VAL A 152 -3.74 4.90 -6.89
N TRP A 153 -2.51 4.57 -6.51
CA TRP A 153 -2.28 3.61 -5.42
C TRP A 153 -2.50 4.20 -4.03
N GLU A 154 -2.24 5.50 -3.83
CA GLU A 154 -2.67 6.21 -2.61
C GLU A 154 -4.20 6.25 -2.51
N GLU A 155 -4.91 6.35 -3.64
CA GLU A 155 -6.37 6.28 -3.63
C GLU A 155 -6.87 4.88 -3.30
N VAL A 156 -6.23 3.81 -3.81
CA VAL A 156 -6.54 2.43 -3.41
C VAL A 156 -6.33 2.22 -1.91
N GLU A 157 -5.21 2.71 -1.36
CA GLU A 157 -4.94 2.69 0.09
C GLU A 157 -6.03 3.43 0.86
N GLN A 158 -6.47 4.59 0.37
CA GLN A 158 -7.49 5.39 1.05
C GLN A 158 -8.91 4.82 0.94
N LEU A 159 -9.23 4.20 -0.19
CA LEU A 159 -10.44 3.39 -0.36
C LEU A 159 -10.46 2.27 0.68
N ALA A 160 -9.35 1.55 0.86
CA ALA A 160 -9.26 0.47 1.83
C ALA A 160 -9.40 0.99 3.27
N PHE A 161 -8.50 1.88 3.70
CA PHE A 161 -8.32 2.20 5.12
C PHE A 161 -9.29 3.26 5.64
N PHE A 162 -9.76 4.20 4.81
CA PHE A 162 -10.65 5.27 5.25
C PHE A 162 -12.09 5.04 4.80
N LYS A 163 -12.34 4.80 3.51
CA LYS A 163 -13.72 4.61 3.02
C LYS A 163 -14.34 3.33 3.55
N HIS A 164 -13.63 2.21 3.42
CA HIS A 164 -14.13 0.89 3.80
C HIS A 164 -13.73 0.46 5.22
N GLY A 165 -12.90 1.26 5.90
CA GLY A 165 -12.51 1.03 7.29
C GLY A 165 -11.74 -0.27 7.50
N ALA A 166 -10.98 -0.72 6.49
CA ALA A 166 -10.13 -1.89 6.61
C ALA A 166 -9.10 -1.71 7.73
N LYS A 167 -8.79 -2.80 8.43
CA LYS A 167 -7.73 -2.84 9.42
C LYS A 167 -6.38 -3.02 8.72
N PRO A 168 -5.34 -2.26 9.10
CA PRO A 168 -3.99 -2.51 8.60
C PRO A 168 -3.41 -3.77 9.25
N HIS A 169 -2.70 -4.56 8.46
CA HIS A 169 -1.75 -5.53 9.01
C HIS A 169 -0.58 -4.80 9.70
N TRP A 170 -0.31 -5.12 10.96
CA TRP A 170 0.65 -4.38 11.80
C TRP A 170 2.08 -4.34 11.25
N ALA A 171 2.53 -5.41 10.57
CA ALA A 171 3.92 -5.53 10.10
C ALA A 171 4.14 -5.20 8.62
N LYS A 172 3.12 -4.71 7.90
CA LYS A 172 3.17 -4.59 6.43
C LYS A 172 2.75 -3.22 5.88
N ASN A 173 2.40 -2.26 6.72
CA ASN A 173 1.84 -1.00 6.25
C ASN A 173 2.67 0.20 6.72
N ARG A 174 2.48 1.33 6.04
CA ARG A 174 3.08 2.63 6.39
C ARG A 174 2.15 3.41 7.33
N ASN A 175 2.66 4.43 8.01
CA ASN A 175 1.93 5.11 9.09
C ASN A 175 0.57 5.67 8.65
N ALA A 176 0.42 6.13 7.41
CA ALA A 176 -0.85 6.63 6.90
C ALA A 176 -2.01 5.62 7.03
N ALA A 177 -1.74 4.32 6.93
CA ALA A 177 -2.76 3.26 7.08
C ALA A 177 -3.27 3.11 8.53
N PHE A 178 -2.47 3.55 9.49
CA PHE A 178 -2.73 3.47 10.93
C PHE A 178 -3.37 4.74 11.50
N LEU A 179 -3.62 5.77 10.67
CA LEU A 179 -4.43 6.90 11.07
C LEU A 179 -5.78 6.40 11.58
N ASP A 180 -6.17 6.88 12.76
CA ASP A 180 -7.39 6.48 13.47
C ASP A 180 -7.52 4.96 13.74
N VAL A 181 -6.40 4.22 13.81
CA VAL A 181 -6.42 2.75 14.00
C VAL A 181 -7.18 2.32 15.26
N GLN A 182 -7.16 3.13 16.32
CA GLN A 182 -7.89 2.88 17.56
C GLN A 182 -9.40 2.71 17.32
N LYS A 183 -9.98 3.41 16.33
CA LYS A 183 -11.40 3.31 15.96
C LYS A 183 -11.72 2.02 15.22
N LYS A 184 -10.70 1.33 14.68
CA LYS A 184 -10.84 0.09 13.91
C LYS A 184 -10.86 -1.16 14.79
N TYR A 185 -10.45 -1.06 16.05
CA TYR A 185 -10.38 -2.20 16.97
C TYR A 185 -11.27 -1.97 18.21
N PRO A 186 -12.40 -2.69 18.35
CA PRO A 186 -13.31 -2.49 19.48
C PRO A 186 -12.67 -2.70 20.86
N ASN A 187 -11.66 -3.58 20.94
CA ASN A 187 -10.96 -3.91 22.17
C ASN A 187 -9.64 -3.14 22.36
N PHE A 188 -9.41 -2.05 21.61
CA PHE A 188 -8.16 -1.28 21.66
C PHE A 188 -7.84 -0.77 23.08
N ASN A 189 -8.83 -0.25 23.80
CA ASN A 189 -8.63 0.22 25.18
C ASN A 189 -8.25 -0.91 26.15
N LYS A 190 -8.73 -2.14 25.92
CA LYS A 190 -8.31 -3.31 26.71
C LYS A 190 -6.85 -3.65 26.44
N PHE A 191 -6.40 -3.55 25.19
CA PHE A 191 -4.99 -3.69 24.83
C PHE A 191 -4.13 -2.65 25.56
N LEU A 192 -4.51 -1.37 25.51
CA LEU A 192 -3.77 -0.32 26.22
C LEU A 192 -3.76 -0.53 27.74
N GLY A 193 -4.86 -1.05 28.31
CA GLY A 193 -4.92 -1.41 29.73
C GLY A 193 -3.93 -2.52 30.10
N VAL A 194 -3.83 -3.57 29.28
CA VAL A 194 -2.84 -4.63 29.49
C VAL A 194 -1.42 -4.12 29.29
N LYS A 195 -1.16 -3.30 28.25
CA LYS A 195 0.14 -2.66 28.01
C LYS A 195 0.60 -1.89 29.26
N ARG A 196 -0.23 -0.99 29.80
CA ARG A 196 0.12 -0.20 31.01
C ARG A 196 0.39 -1.06 32.24
N ARG A 197 -0.29 -2.20 32.37
CA ARG A 197 -0.10 -3.12 33.50
C ARG A 197 1.20 -3.91 33.39
N LEU A 198 1.54 -4.37 32.19
CA LEU A 198 2.71 -5.22 31.95
C LEU A 198 4.00 -4.45 31.69
N ASP A 199 3.89 -3.22 31.18
CA ASP A 199 5.02 -2.33 30.87
C ASP A 199 4.73 -0.90 31.39
N PRO A 200 4.67 -0.69 32.72
CA PRO A 200 4.30 0.61 33.29
C PRO A 200 5.34 1.70 33.04
N GLN A 201 6.60 1.34 32.76
CA GLN A 201 7.68 2.26 32.42
C GLN A 201 7.87 2.44 30.91
N ASN A 202 7.04 1.82 30.07
CA ASN A 202 7.13 1.88 28.61
C ASN A 202 8.49 1.42 28.03
N ILE A 203 9.15 0.45 28.65
CA ILE A 203 10.46 -0.10 28.21
C ILE A 203 10.34 -0.77 26.84
N LEU A 204 9.15 -1.30 26.49
CA LEU A 204 8.88 -1.95 25.21
C LEU A 204 8.26 -0.99 24.18
N SER A 205 8.26 0.31 24.46
CA SER A 205 7.67 1.33 23.58
C SER A 205 8.75 2.10 22.82
N SER A 206 8.38 2.60 21.66
CA SER A 206 9.16 3.51 20.82
C SER A 206 8.30 4.70 20.41
N GLU A 207 8.95 5.74 19.88
CA GLU A 207 8.26 6.90 19.28
C GLU A 207 7.16 6.44 18.31
N TRP A 208 7.48 5.50 17.42
CA TRP A 208 6.52 4.94 16.48
C TRP A 208 5.33 4.27 17.18
N SER A 209 5.56 3.39 18.17
CA SER A 209 4.45 2.71 18.83
C SER A 209 3.57 3.69 19.60
N ASP A 210 4.16 4.73 20.20
CA ASP A 210 3.43 5.71 20.98
C ASP A 210 2.60 6.63 20.09
N GLU A 211 3.12 7.06 18.94
CA GLU A 211 2.36 7.80 17.93
C GLU A 211 1.16 6.97 17.43
N ILE A 212 1.41 5.75 16.95
CA ILE A 212 0.37 4.89 16.38
C ILE A 212 -0.66 4.50 17.44
N LEU A 213 -0.24 4.19 18.68
CA LEU A 213 -1.16 3.77 19.73
C LEU A 213 -1.92 4.92 20.38
N SER A 214 -1.36 6.14 20.39
CA SER A 214 -2.07 7.33 20.88
C SER A 214 -3.04 7.90 19.85
N GLY A 215 -2.94 7.48 18.58
CA GLY A 215 -3.75 8.00 17.49
C GLY A 215 -3.41 9.44 17.12
N LYS A 216 -2.25 9.94 17.54
CA LYS A 216 -1.76 11.27 17.15
C LYS A 216 -1.11 11.14 15.77
N GLU A 217 -1.61 11.92 14.81
CA GLU A 217 -0.91 12.10 13.55
C GLU A 217 0.41 12.83 13.81
N GLY A 218 1.52 12.25 13.35
CA GLY A 218 2.82 12.89 13.42
C GLY A 218 2.86 14.20 12.62
N ALA A 219 3.85 15.06 12.89
CA ALA A 219 3.96 16.34 12.21
C ALA A 219 4.14 16.15 10.69
N LYS A 220 3.32 16.85 9.89
CA LYS A 220 3.40 16.79 8.43
C LYS A 220 4.60 17.59 7.93
N ARG A 221 5.50 16.89 7.24
CA ARG A 221 6.74 17.42 6.66
C ARG A 221 6.76 17.22 5.16
N ASP A 222 7.69 17.90 4.50
CA ASP A 222 7.84 17.81 3.05
C ASP A 222 8.06 16.35 2.61
N GLY A 223 7.33 15.94 1.58
CA GLY A 223 7.35 14.56 1.07
C GLY A 223 6.65 13.51 1.96
N CYS A 224 6.01 13.87 3.08
CA CYS A 224 5.43 12.87 3.99
C CYS A 224 4.35 11.98 3.34
N ALA A 225 3.62 12.47 2.33
CA ALA A 225 2.57 11.70 1.68
C ALA A 225 3.17 10.67 0.71
N LEU A 226 4.17 11.06 -0.07
CA LEU A 226 4.91 10.14 -0.94
C LEU A 226 5.53 8.99 -0.13
N GLU A 227 6.16 9.32 1.00
CA GLU A 227 6.73 8.34 1.93
C GLU A 227 5.66 7.47 2.59
N GLY A 228 4.40 7.90 2.63
CA GLY A 228 3.28 7.17 3.27
C GLY A 228 3.18 7.38 4.77
N LEU A 229 3.74 8.48 5.27
CA LEU A 229 3.67 8.87 6.67
C LEU A 229 2.40 9.66 7.00
N CYS A 230 1.84 10.38 6.01
CA CYS A 230 0.69 11.25 6.18
C CYS A 230 -0.25 11.15 4.97
N VAL A 231 -1.48 11.64 5.11
CA VAL A 231 -2.35 11.97 3.96
C VAL A 231 -2.13 13.44 3.60
N CYS A 232 -1.89 13.73 2.32
CA CYS A 232 -1.54 15.09 1.92
C CYS A 232 -2.67 16.09 2.20
N SER A 233 -2.33 17.26 2.72
CA SER A 233 -3.22 18.43 2.80
C SER A 233 -2.64 19.68 2.12
N GLU A 234 -1.36 19.66 1.76
CA GLU A 234 -0.60 20.75 1.17
C GLU A 234 0.31 20.15 0.08
N ASP A 235 0.64 20.95 -0.93
CA ASP A 235 1.44 20.50 -2.06
C ASP A 235 2.86 20.06 -1.64
N ARG A 236 3.45 20.69 -0.60
CA ARG A 236 4.79 20.32 -0.08
C ARG A 236 4.90 18.86 0.37
N HIS A 237 3.79 18.23 0.76
CA HIS A 237 3.76 16.80 1.12
C HIS A 237 3.97 15.87 -0.08
N CYS A 238 3.82 16.39 -1.30
CA CYS A 238 3.84 15.65 -2.55
C CYS A 238 5.07 15.94 -3.42
N SER A 239 6.06 16.71 -2.95
CA SER A 239 7.23 17.12 -3.73
C SER A 239 6.91 17.93 -5.02
N PRO A 240 6.46 19.19 -4.87
CA PRO A 240 6.13 20.08 -5.99
C PRO A 240 7.30 20.31 -6.95
N ALA A 241 8.54 20.29 -6.45
CA ALA A 241 9.75 20.39 -7.26
C ALA A 241 9.89 19.28 -8.32
N LYS A 242 9.18 18.15 -8.14
CA LYS A 242 9.09 17.04 -9.11
C LYS A 242 7.78 17.04 -9.90
N GLY A 243 6.96 18.09 -9.77
CA GLY A 243 5.68 18.28 -10.47
C GLY A 243 4.49 17.55 -9.83
N TYR A 244 4.59 17.16 -8.56
CA TYR A 244 3.53 16.44 -7.85
C TYR A 244 2.87 17.34 -6.79
N PHE A 245 1.54 17.32 -6.77
CA PHE A 245 0.72 18.23 -5.98
C PHE A 245 -0.38 17.45 -5.27
N CYS A 246 -0.87 17.99 -4.15
CA CYS A 246 -1.94 17.35 -3.39
C CYS A 246 -3.28 17.61 -4.08
N LYS A 247 -3.90 16.55 -4.61
CA LYS A 247 -5.14 16.62 -5.38
C LYS A 247 -6.21 15.67 -4.82
N PRO A 248 -7.50 15.91 -5.10
CA PRO A 248 -8.55 14.94 -4.81
C PRO A 248 -8.36 13.62 -5.57
N GLY A 249 -8.90 12.53 -5.03
CA GLY A 249 -8.99 11.24 -5.74
C GLY A 249 -9.80 11.32 -7.05
N LEU A 250 -9.57 10.37 -7.93
CA LEU A 250 -10.27 10.25 -9.21
C LEU A 250 -11.70 9.71 -9.01
N VAL A 251 -11.88 8.69 -8.17
CA VAL A 251 -13.16 8.04 -7.86
C VAL A 251 -13.63 8.40 -6.45
N TYR A 252 -12.77 8.26 -5.43
CA TYR A 252 -13.05 8.65 -4.05
C TYR A 252 -12.59 10.10 -3.83
N LYS A 253 -13.53 11.05 -3.97
CA LYS A 253 -13.23 12.49 -4.01
C LYS A 253 -12.69 13.03 -2.69
N GLU A 254 -12.99 12.37 -1.59
CA GLU A 254 -12.50 12.67 -0.25
C GLU A 254 -11.05 12.21 -0.05
N ALA A 255 -10.53 11.31 -0.90
CA ALA A 255 -9.11 10.96 -0.88
C ALA A 255 -8.26 12.17 -1.28
N ARG A 256 -7.08 12.27 -0.66
CA ARG A 256 -6.05 13.26 -1.02
C ARG A 256 -4.79 12.55 -1.47
N VAL A 257 -4.38 12.78 -2.70
CA VAL A 257 -3.35 12.01 -3.39
C VAL A 257 -2.32 12.92 -4.07
N CYS A 258 -1.09 12.48 -4.12
CA CYS A 258 0.01 13.14 -4.79
C CYS A 258 0.00 12.81 -6.27
N ARG A 259 -0.56 13.74 -7.07
CA ARG A 259 -0.72 13.59 -8.51
C ARG A 259 0.24 14.49 -9.27
N TYR A 260 0.84 13.93 -10.33
CA TYR A 260 1.63 14.70 -11.28
C TYR A 260 0.75 15.70 -12.06
N SER A 261 1.20 16.94 -12.15
CA SER A 261 0.59 17.99 -12.98
C SER A 261 1.67 18.70 -13.77
N SER A 262 1.51 18.76 -15.09
CA SER A 262 2.45 19.47 -15.98
C SER A 262 2.34 20.99 -15.91
N SER A 263 1.33 21.52 -15.22
CA SER A 263 1.16 22.95 -15.00
C SER A 263 1.66 23.33 -13.60
N PRO A 264 2.57 24.32 -13.47
CA PRO A 264 2.80 24.97 -12.18
C PRO A 264 1.46 25.55 -11.73
N SER A 265 1.04 25.26 -10.50
CA SER A 265 -0.04 26.00 -9.86
C SER A 265 0.32 27.49 -9.97
N THR A 266 -0.47 28.28 -10.69
CA THR A 266 -0.38 29.73 -10.68
C THR A 266 -0.64 30.19 -9.25
N VAL A 267 0.44 30.43 -8.50
CA VAL A 267 0.37 31.21 -7.27
C VAL A 267 -0.09 32.59 -7.70
N GLY A 268 -1.24 33.02 -7.20
CA GLY A 268 -1.81 34.32 -7.50
C GLY A 268 -0.78 35.41 -7.25
N SER A 269 -0.39 36.12 -8.31
CA SER A 269 0.29 37.39 -8.20
C SER A 269 -0.72 38.38 -7.64
N GLU A 270 -0.64 38.69 -6.35
CA GLU A 270 -1.20 39.93 -5.83
C GLU A 270 -0.51 41.08 -6.56
N SER A 271 -1.28 41.78 -7.39
CA SER A 271 -0.86 43.04 -7.98
C SER A 271 -0.73 44.07 -6.87
N TYR A 272 0.49 44.51 -6.57
CA TYR A 272 0.70 45.74 -5.83
C TYR A 272 0.13 46.90 -6.64
N GLN A 273 -0.98 47.45 -6.16
CA GLN A 273 -1.56 48.69 -6.64
C GLN A 273 -0.80 49.84 -5.97
N THR A 274 0.08 50.50 -6.72
CA THR A 274 0.71 51.76 -6.30
C THR A 274 -0.30 52.88 -6.50
N ASP A 275 -0.87 53.39 -5.41
CA ASP A 275 -1.58 54.67 -5.40
C ASP A 275 -0.58 55.81 -5.59
N ALA A 276 -0.60 56.41 -6.78
CA ALA A 276 0.03 57.71 -7.02
C ALA A 276 -0.96 58.81 -6.57
N LEU A 277 -0.65 59.42 -5.42
CA LEU A 277 -1.23 60.69 -4.99
C LEU A 277 -0.68 61.80 -5.91
N PHE A 278 -1.60 62.51 -6.56
CA PHE A 278 -1.33 63.81 -7.18
C PHE A 278 -1.37 64.89 -6.08
N ASP A 279 -0.29 65.66 -5.98
CA ASP A 279 -0.29 67.09 -5.70
C ASP A 279 0.79 67.75 -6.58
#